data_AF-A0A4Y2P356-F1
#
_entry.id   AF-A0A4Y2P356-F1
#
_cell.length_a   1.000
_cell.length_b   1.000
_cell.length_c   1.000
_cell.angle_alpha   90.00
_cell.angle_beta   90.00
_cell.angle_gamma   90.00
#
_symmetry.space_group_name_H-M   'P 1'
#
loop_
_entity.id
_entity.type
_entity.pdbx_description
1 polymer ?
#
loop_
_entity_poly.entity_id
_entity_poly.type
_entity_poly.pdbx_seq_one_letter_code
_entity_poly.pdbx_strand_id
1 'polypeptide(L)'
;MDITHRLQLVLKDARNVESWLNNQAQIIGNVMKKYNWGIGYEQLIKIADEVHIDYLKPKSFQQTRFVQSELMVYKAFQKDFKLFFTDLQQKRMISISKGSNTEVKAYSLELKLFKDPDFICQLLVTLDILELVTKFSCTVQNVNAYIWTIFDYFEILMNTLNEMETEMKNGKMSETNFPLLFQKIEGLRNNFHRDCLLIGDDCLRKTKSHSQAQENITSFQTTKKKN
;
A
#
# COMPACT_ATOMS: atom_id res chain seq x y z
N MET A 1 18.42 -13.17 26.02
CA MET A 1 17.76 -12.78 24.76
C MET A 1 17.21 -11.38 24.96
N ASP A 2 17.69 -10.40 24.18
CA ASP A 2 17.31 -8.98 24.26
C ASP A 2 15.81 -8.76 23.98
N ILE A 3 15.21 -7.77 24.63
CA ILE A 3 13.79 -7.41 24.54
C ILE A 3 13.42 -7.02 23.12
N THR A 4 14.30 -6.30 22.43
CA THR A 4 14.12 -5.94 21.02
C THR A 4 13.98 -7.16 20.11
N HIS A 5 14.79 -8.18 20.36
CA HIS A 5 14.72 -9.43 19.60
C HIS A 5 13.43 -10.19 19.88
N ARG A 6 12.95 -10.20 21.12
CA ARG A 6 11.65 -10.81 21.46
C ARG A 6 10.49 -10.10 20.76
N LEU A 7 10.52 -8.78 20.71
CA LEU A 7 9.51 -7.96 20.04
C LEU A 7 9.43 -8.26 18.52
N GLN A 8 10.59 -8.45 17.88
CA GLN A 8 10.68 -8.88 16.49
C GLN A 8 10.06 -10.26 16.25
N LEU A 9 10.29 -11.19 17.17
CA LEU A 9 9.68 -12.52 17.10
C LEU A 9 8.17 -12.45 17.26
N VAL A 10 7.66 -11.64 18.21
CA VAL A 10 6.21 -11.47 18.40
C VAL A 10 5.53 -10.95 17.14
N LEU A 11 6.11 -9.95 16.44
CA LEU A 11 5.53 -9.48 15.18
C LEU A 11 5.59 -10.51 14.06
N LYS A 12 6.69 -11.28 13.99
CA LYS A 12 6.78 -12.39 13.05
C LYS A 12 5.73 -13.45 13.35
N ASP A 13 5.51 -13.79 14.60
CA ASP A 13 4.52 -14.77 15.02
C ASP A 13 3.10 -14.25 14.77
N ALA A 14 2.84 -12.96 15.02
CA ALA A 14 1.59 -12.31 14.68
C ALA A 14 1.26 -12.46 13.19
N ARG A 15 2.23 -12.31 12.28
CA ARG A 15 2.02 -12.58 10.85
C ARG A 15 1.66 -14.03 10.55
N ASN A 16 2.21 -14.99 11.29
CA ASN A 16 1.93 -16.41 11.06
C ASN A 16 0.54 -16.81 11.59
N VAL A 17 0.03 -16.11 12.61
CA VAL A 17 -1.27 -16.35 13.23
C VAL A 17 -2.38 -15.58 12.50
N GLU A 18 -2.14 -14.31 12.19
CA GLU A 18 -3.12 -13.39 11.61
C GLU A 18 -3.07 -13.40 10.09
N SER A 19 -3.99 -14.14 9.47
CA SER A 19 -4.05 -14.31 8.01
C SER A 19 -4.15 -13.00 7.23
N TRP A 20 -4.88 -12.00 7.73
CA TRP A 20 -5.03 -10.71 7.06
C TRP A 20 -3.70 -9.93 7.04
N LEU A 21 -2.92 -9.99 8.12
CA LEU A 21 -1.62 -9.32 8.22
C LEU A 21 -0.60 -9.99 7.29
N ASN A 22 -0.62 -11.32 7.20
CA ASN A 22 0.19 -12.05 6.22
C ASN A 22 -0.19 -11.68 4.78
N ASN A 23 -1.49 -11.68 4.47
CA ASN A 23 -1.99 -11.32 3.15
C ASN A 23 -1.59 -9.90 2.76
N GLN A 24 -1.69 -8.95 3.69
CA GLN A 24 -1.25 -7.58 3.47
C GLN A 24 0.26 -7.52 3.18
N ALA A 25 1.09 -8.18 4.00
CA ALA A 25 2.53 -8.24 3.78
C ALA A 25 2.88 -8.88 2.42
N GLN A 26 2.11 -9.87 1.97
CA GLN A 26 2.20 -10.49 0.64
C GLN A 26 1.87 -9.53 -0.49
N ILE A 27 0.77 -8.81 -0.39
CA ILE A 27 0.34 -7.83 -1.41
C ILE A 27 1.38 -6.72 -1.55
N ILE A 28 1.75 -6.06 -0.44
CA ILE A 28 2.79 -5.03 -0.43
C ILE A 28 4.11 -5.62 -0.94
N GLY A 29 4.37 -6.90 -0.60
CA GLY A 29 5.49 -7.74 -1.03
C GLY A 29 5.71 -7.66 -2.52
N ASN A 30 4.67 -8.11 -3.19
CA ASN A 30 4.63 -8.29 -4.61
C ASN A 30 4.66 -6.94 -5.33
N VAL A 31 3.93 -5.94 -4.81
CA VAL A 31 3.95 -4.59 -5.39
C VAL A 31 5.34 -3.97 -5.30
N MET A 32 5.94 -3.92 -4.11
CA MET A 32 7.26 -3.30 -3.94
C MET A 32 8.33 -4.04 -4.75
N LYS A 33 8.25 -5.37 -4.86
CA LYS A 33 9.15 -6.16 -5.72
C LYS A 33 8.99 -5.75 -7.20
N LYS A 34 7.75 -5.70 -7.69
CA LYS A 34 7.40 -5.32 -9.07
C LYS A 34 7.93 -3.94 -9.44
N TYR A 35 7.81 -2.96 -8.53
CA TYR A 35 8.21 -1.58 -8.82
C TYR A 35 9.69 -1.27 -8.53
N ASN A 36 10.31 -1.88 -7.51
CA ASN A 36 11.72 -1.62 -7.20
C ASN A 36 12.69 -2.32 -8.15
N TRP A 37 12.32 -3.49 -8.67
CA TRP A 37 13.22 -4.35 -9.45
C TRP A 37 12.86 -4.38 -10.94
N GLY A 38 11.63 -4.01 -11.26
CA GLY A 38 11.14 -3.87 -12.63
C GLY A 38 11.05 -5.20 -13.40
N ILE A 39 10.67 -5.07 -14.68
CA ILE A 39 10.45 -6.21 -15.59
C ILE A 39 11.76 -6.94 -15.90
N GLY A 40 12.88 -6.23 -15.99
CA GLY A 40 14.19 -6.83 -16.27
C GLY A 40 14.63 -7.82 -15.20
N TYR A 41 14.30 -7.54 -13.93
CA TYR A 41 14.56 -8.48 -12.85
C TYR A 41 13.65 -9.72 -12.89
N GLU A 42 12.37 -9.56 -13.23
CA GLU A 42 11.46 -10.70 -13.43
C GLU A 42 11.91 -11.59 -14.59
N GLN A 43 12.43 -11.00 -15.66
CA GLN A 43 13.02 -11.72 -16.79
C GLN A 43 14.29 -12.45 -16.36
N LEU A 44 15.16 -11.82 -15.56
CA LEU A 44 16.36 -12.45 -15.03
C LEU A 44 16.05 -13.65 -14.11
N ILE A 45 15.02 -13.57 -13.27
CA ILE A 45 14.55 -14.75 -12.50
C ILE A 45 14.12 -15.87 -13.45
N LYS A 46 13.27 -15.57 -14.45
CA LYS A 46 12.77 -16.60 -15.38
C LYS A 46 13.92 -17.28 -16.13
N ILE A 47 14.85 -16.48 -16.65
CA ILE A 47 16.05 -17.01 -17.31
C ILE A 47 16.84 -17.87 -16.32
N ALA A 48 17.10 -17.40 -15.10
CA ALA A 48 17.81 -18.17 -14.09
C ALA A 48 17.16 -19.52 -13.76
N ASP A 49 15.82 -19.55 -13.62
CA ASP A 49 15.05 -20.77 -13.41
C ASP A 49 15.18 -21.73 -14.63
N GLU A 50 15.19 -21.20 -15.86
CA GLU A 50 15.36 -21.95 -17.11
C GLU A 50 16.78 -22.53 -17.28
N VAL A 51 17.83 -21.80 -16.90
CA VAL A 51 19.23 -22.29 -16.92
C VAL A 51 19.66 -23.01 -15.63
N HIS A 52 18.74 -23.23 -14.69
CA HIS A 52 19.02 -23.87 -13.40
C HIS A 52 20.17 -23.22 -12.61
N ILE A 53 20.29 -21.89 -12.71
CA ILE A 53 21.26 -21.11 -11.96
C ILE A 53 20.56 -20.57 -10.72
N ASP A 54 21.16 -20.79 -9.54
CA ASP A 54 20.72 -20.19 -8.29
C ASP A 54 20.96 -18.67 -8.33
N TYR A 55 19.96 -17.93 -8.78
CA TYR A 55 19.99 -16.48 -8.78
C TYR A 55 19.57 -15.95 -7.41
N LEU A 56 20.38 -15.04 -6.88
CA LEU A 56 20.14 -14.39 -5.58
C LEU A 56 18.81 -13.62 -5.64
N LYS A 57 17.75 -14.28 -5.17
CA LYS A 57 16.47 -13.64 -4.94
C LYS A 57 16.68 -12.52 -3.91
N PRO A 58 16.16 -11.30 -4.12
CA PRO A 58 16.04 -10.31 -3.08
C PRO A 58 15.51 -11.00 -1.85
N LYS A 59 16.11 -10.70 -0.71
CA LYS A 59 15.41 -10.92 0.54
C LYS A 59 14.09 -10.17 0.43
N SER A 60 12.99 -10.92 0.36
CA SER A 60 11.68 -10.29 0.44
C SER A 60 11.61 -9.62 1.80
N PHE A 61 11.00 -8.44 1.89
CA PHE A 61 10.90 -7.78 3.18
C PHE A 61 10.02 -8.57 4.17
N GLN A 62 9.15 -9.47 3.70
CA GLN A 62 8.46 -10.45 4.56
C GLN A 62 9.44 -11.33 5.35
N GLN A 63 10.67 -11.49 4.84
CA GLN A 63 11.77 -12.20 5.50
C GLN A 63 12.66 -11.25 6.32
N THR A 64 12.42 -9.93 6.30
CA THR A 64 13.18 -9.02 7.16
C THR A 64 12.75 -9.22 8.61
N ARG A 65 13.73 -9.62 9.43
CA ARG A 65 13.55 -9.85 10.87
C ARG A 65 13.40 -8.56 11.68
N PHE A 66 13.53 -7.39 11.05
CA PHE A 66 13.63 -6.11 11.73
C PHE A 66 12.39 -5.24 11.48
N VAL A 67 11.68 -4.90 12.56
CA VAL A 67 10.49 -4.03 12.57
C VAL A 67 10.75 -2.71 11.85
N GLN A 68 11.91 -2.11 12.10
CA GLN A 68 12.29 -0.84 11.46
C GLN A 68 12.38 -0.95 9.94
N SER A 69 12.91 -2.07 9.42
CA SER A 69 12.97 -2.30 7.98
C SER A 69 11.58 -2.49 7.39
N GLU A 70 10.70 -3.20 8.09
CA GLU A 70 9.31 -3.39 7.68
C GLU A 70 8.53 -2.05 7.67
N LEU A 71 8.63 -1.25 8.73
CA LEU A 71 8.04 0.08 8.80
C LEU A 71 8.44 0.95 7.60
N MET A 72 9.73 0.95 7.24
CA MET A 72 10.22 1.72 6.09
C MET A 72 9.60 1.26 4.77
N VAL A 73 9.40 -0.05 4.58
CA VAL A 73 8.73 -0.57 3.39
C VAL A 73 7.27 -0.16 3.34
N TYR A 74 6.55 -0.27 4.46
CA TYR A 74 5.15 0.14 4.52
C TYR A 74 4.99 1.65 4.29
N LYS A 75 5.89 2.47 4.85
CA LYS A 75 5.93 3.92 4.61
C LYS A 75 6.22 4.26 3.15
N ALA A 76 7.18 3.58 2.53
CA ALA A 76 7.47 3.75 1.12
C ALA A 76 6.25 3.38 0.27
N PHE A 77 5.61 2.24 0.58
CA PHE A 77 4.41 1.81 -0.12
C PHE A 77 3.26 2.82 0.03
N GLN A 78 3.01 3.33 1.24
CA GLN A 78 1.98 4.33 1.50
C GLN A 78 2.25 5.64 0.74
N LYS A 79 3.50 6.11 0.76
CA LYS A 79 3.94 7.32 0.05
C LYS A 79 3.72 7.21 -1.45
N ASP A 80 4.10 6.07 -2.04
CA ASP A 80 4.04 5.83 -3.48
C ASP A 80 2.70 5.21 -3.93
N PHE A 81 1.76 5.00 -3.01
CA PHE A 81 0.47 4.35 -3.25
C PHE A 81 -0.27 4.94 -4.46
N LYS A 82 -0.33 6.28 -4.55
CA LYS A 82 -0.98 7.00 -5.66
C LYS A 82 -0.28 6.74 -7.00
N LEU A 83 1.05 6.63 -7.00
CA LEU A 83 1.84 6.36 -8.20
C LEU A 83 1.55 4.94 -8.70
N PHE A 84 1.56 3.95 -7.80
CA PHE A 84 1.21 2.56 -8.14
C PHE A 84 -0.21 2.46 -8.72
N PHE A 85 -1.18 3.10 -8.06
CA PHE A 85 -2.56 3.10 -8.52
C PHE A 85 -2.70 3.70 -9.92
N THR A 86 -2.05 4.85 -10.17
CA THR A 86 -2.10 5.54 -11.47
C THR A 86 -1.45 4.72 -12.58
N ASP A 87 -0.29 4.11 -12.30
CA ASP A 87 0.39 3.22 -13.25
C ASP A 87 -0.47 1.98 -13.58
N LEU A 88 -1.12 1.36 -12.59
CA LEU A 88 -2.02 0.23 -12.82
C LEU A 88 -3.23 0.62 -13.68
N GLN A 89 -3.80 1.81 -13.45
CA GLN A 89 -4.87 2.33 -14.30
C GLN A 89 -4.40 2.54 -15.74
N GLN A 90 -3.24 3.15 -15.94
CA GLN A 90 -2.68 3.39 -17.26
C GLN A 90 -2.39 2.08 -18.00
N LYS A 91 -1.76 1.11 -17.33
CA LYS A 91 -1.50 -0.22 -17.90
C LYS A 91 -2.77 -0.94 -18.28
N ARG A 92 -3.81 -0.88 -17.43
CA ARG A 92 -5.14 -1.41 -17.77
C ARG A 92 -5.71 -0.77 -19.03
N MET A 93 -5.66 0.56 -19.16
CA MET A 93 -6.17 1.27 -20.35
C MET A 93 -5.41 0.87 -21.63
N ILE A 94 -4.08 0.71 -21.54
CA ILE A 94 -3.26 0.24 -22.66
C ILE A 94 -3.60 -1.21 -23.04
N SER A 95 -3.82 -2.10 -22.07
CA SER A 95 -4.20 -3.49 -22.37
C SER A 95 -5.61 -3.59 -22.97
N ILE A 96 -6.53 -2.69 -22.60
CA ILE A 96 -7.85 -2.58 -23.24
C ILE A 96 -7.68 -2.22 -24.73
N SER A 97 -6.87 -1.22 -25.05
CA SER A 97 -6.67 -0.80 -26.46
C SER A 97 -5.95 -1.87 -27.29
N LYS A 98 -5.15 -2.73 -26.65
CA LYS A 98 -4.51 -3.89 -27.29
C LYS A 98 -5.41 -5.13 -27.41
N GLY A 99 -6.61 -5.12 -26.82
CA GLY A 99 -7.51 -6.29 -26.81
C GLY A 99 -7.04 -7.44 -25.92
N SER A 100 -6.11 -7.20 -24.98
CA SER A 100 -5.55 -8.24 -24.11
C SER A 100 -6.44 -8.49 -22.89
N ASN A 101 -7.46 -9.35 -23.06
CA ASN A 101 -8.43 -9.64 -21.99
C ASN A 101 -7.80 -10.20 -20.71
N THR A 102 -6.69 -10.95 -20.82
CA THR A 102 -6.00 -11.55 -19.67
C THR A 102 -5.32 -10.48 -18.80
N GLU A 103 -4.59 -9.55 -19.42
CA GLU A 103 -3.92 -8.45 -18.69
C GLU A 103 -4.95 -7.50 -18.06
N VAL A 104 -6.03 -7.19 -18.79
CA VAL A 104 -7.11 -6.34 -18.27
C VAL A 104 -7.71 -6.93 -17.00
N LYS A 105 -7.94 -8.25 -16.97
CA LYS A 105 -8.43 -8.95 -15.77
C LYS A 105 -7.42 -8.88 -14.63
N ALA A 106 -6.14 -9.14 -14.90
CA ALA A 106 -5.09 -9.08 -13.89
C ALA A 106 -4.98 -7.68 -13.23
N TYR A 107 -4.90 -6.62 -14.03
CA TYR A 107 -4.84 -5.25 -13.51
C TYR A 107 -6.14 -4.82 -12.81
N SER A 108 -7.30 -5.33 -13.24
CA SER A 108 -8.57 -5.03 -12.58
C SER A 108 -8.66 -5.67 -11.18
N LEU A 109 -8.08 -6.86 -11.00
CA LEU A 109 -7.98 -7.50 -9.69
C LEU A 109 -7.03 -6.73 -8.77
N GLU A 110 -5.85 -6.33 -9.24
CA GLU A 110 -4.92 -5.49 -8.47
C GLU A 110 -5.56 -4.14 -8.08
N LEU A 111 -6.23 -3.47 -9.03
CA LEU A 111 -6.93 -2.20 -8.75
C LEU A 111 -8.09 -2.36 -7.76
N LYS A 112 -8.75 -3.52 -7.71
CA LYS A 112 -9.80 -3.80 -6.73
C LYS A 112 -9.24 -3.78 -5.32
N LEU A 113 -8.05 -4.38 -5.10
CA LEU A 113 -7.37 -4.37 -3.80
C LEU A 113 -7.01 -2.94 -3.37
N PHE A 114 -6.52 -2.10 -4.29
CA PHE A 114 -6.17 -0.71 -3.98
C PHE A 114 -7.39 0.18 -3.69
N LYS A 115 -8.59 -0.26 -4.08
CA LYS A 115 -9.85 0.44 -3.79
C LYS A 115 -10.56 -0.13 -2.56
N ASP A 116 -10.06 -1.24 -2.02
CA ASP A 116 -10.68 -1.90 -0.89
C ASP A 116 -10.45 -1.07 0.38
N PRO A 117 -11.51 -0.48 0.98
CA PRO A 117 -11.36 0.33 2.18
C PRO A 117 -10.78 -0.48 3.34
N ASP A 118 -11.08 -1.78 3.42
CA ASP A 118 -10.59 -2.63 4.50
C ASP A 118 -9.07 -2.81 4.38
N PHE A 119 -8.57 -3.01 3.17
CA PHE A 119 -7.11 -3.09 2.92
C PHE A 119 -6.40 -1.79 3.31
N ILE A 120 -6.97 -0.63 2.96
CA ILE A 120 -6.39 0.68 3.28
C ILE A 120 -6.40 0.90 4.80
N CYS A 121 -7.52 0.60 5.48
CA CYS A 121 -7.62 0.71 6.92
C CYS A 121 -6.59 -0.19 7.62
N GLN A 122 -6.50 -1.47 7.20
CA GLN A 122 -5.50 -2.40 7.70
C GLN A 122 -4.08 -1.86 7.51
N LEU A 123 -3.77 -1.25 6.35
CA LEU A 123 -2.43 -0.71 6.07
C LEU A 123 -2.04 0.39 7.05
N LEU A 124 -2.98 1.27 7.35
CA LEU A 124 -2.77 2.39 8.27
C LEU A 124 -2.64 1.92 9.72
N VAL A 125 -3.49 0.97 10.14
CA VAL A 125 -3.38 0.34 11.46
C VAL A 125 -2.02 -0.33 11.63
N THR A 126 -1.58 -1.10 10.64
CA THR A 126 -0.27 -1.74 10.67
C THR A 126 0.86 -0.72 10.74
N LEU A 127 0.76 0.40 10.01
CA LEU A 127 1.74 1.48 10.09
C LEU A 127 1.84 2.09 11.48
N ASP A 128 0.71 2.44 12.12
CA ASP A 128 0.68 3.00 13.47
C ASP A 128 1.27 2.02 14.50
N ILE A 129 0.91 0.73 14.42
CA ILE A 129 1.48 -0.31 15.28
C ILE A 129 3.00 -0.42 15.06
N LEU A 130 3.46 -0.48 13.82
CA LEU A 130 4.90 -0.57 13.51
C LEU A 130 5.67 0.67 13.98
N GLU A 131 5.06 1.87 13.93
CA GLU A 131 5.65 3.10 14.47
C GLU A 131 5.80 3.03 16.00
N LEU A 132 4.74 2.63 16.70
CA LEU A 132 4.75 2.48 18.16
C LEU A 132 5.82 1.46 18.60
N VAL A 133 5.84 0.29 17.95
CA VAL A 133 6.79 -0.78 18.24
C VAL A 133 8.22 -0.34 17.92
N THR A 134 8.45 0.37 16.81
CA THR A 134 9.78 0.90 16.46
C THR A 134 10.25 1.94 17.47
N LYS A 135 9.36 2.86 17.89
CA LYS A 135 9.68 3.87 18.91
C LYS A 135 10.07 3.22 20.22
N PHE A 136 9.29 2.25 20.70
CA PHE A 136 9.61 1.47 21.89
C PHE A 136 10.96 0.74 21.74
N SER A 137 11.17 0.04 20.61
CA SER A 137 12.43 -0.64 20.31
C SER A 137 13.63 0.30 20.40
N CYS A 138 13.55 1.50 19.82
CA CYS A 138 14.62 2.49 19.92
C CYS A 138 14.82 2.99 21.36
N THR A 139 13.74 3.21 22.11
CA THR A 139 13.81 3.67 23.50
C THR A 139 14.52 2.66 24.41
N VAL A 140 14.20 1.36 24.29
CA VAL A 140 14.79 0.31 25.14
C VAL A 140 16.22 -0.05 24.74
N GLN A 141 16.63 0.29 23.52
CA GLN A 141 18.00 0.12 23.05
C GLN A 141 18.94 1.26 23.46
N ASN A 142 18.45 2.31 24.12
CA ASN A 142 19.29 3.36 24.65
C ASN A 142 20.25 2.80 25.71
N VAL A 143 21.54 3.16 25.60
CA VAL A 143 22.69 2.55 26.31
C VAL A 143 22.58 2.59 27.85
N ASN A 144 21.65 3.36 28.43
CA ASN A 144 21.47 3.52 29.87
C ASN A 144 20.03 3.24 30.36
N ALA A 145 19.22 2.50 29.61
CA ALA A 145 17.87 2.15 30.07
C ALA A 145 17.92 1.11 31.20
N TYR A 146 17.53 1.52 32.41
CA TYR A 146 17.37 0.59 33.53
C TYR A 146 16.19 -0.36 33.28
N ILE A 147 16.25 -1.56 33.85
CA ILE A 147 15.23 -2.61 33.64
C ILE A 147 13.82 -2.12 34.00
N TRP A 148 13.66 -1.42 35.13
CA TRP A 148 12.35 -0.89 35.53
C TRP A 148 11.81 0.15 34.53
N THR A 149 12.68 1.03 34.00
CA THR A 149 12.30 1.99 32.97
C THR A 149 11.84 1.29 31.69
N ILE A 150 12.45 0.16 31.34
CA ILE A 150 12.00 -0.66 30.20
C ILE A 150 10.59 -1.23 30.46
N PHE A 151 10.31 -1.69 31.69
CA PHE A 151 8.96 -2.14 32.06
C PHE A 151 7.95 -1.01 31.99
N ASP A 152 8.27 0.19 32.49
CA ASP A 152 7.39 1.36 32.41
C ASP A 152 7.04 1.68 30.95
N TYR A 153 8.04 1.69 30.05
CA TYR A 153 7.80 1.91 28.63
C TYR A 153 7.01 0.78 27.96
N PHE A 154 7.18 -0.46 28.43
CA PHE A 154 6.44 -1.59 27.91
C PHE A 154 4.98 -1.52 28.33
N GLU A 155 4.69 -1.14 29.57
CA GLU A 155 3.34 -0.90 30.06
C GLU A 155 2.67 0.24 29.28
N ILE A 156 3.38 1.33 29.01
CA ILE A 156 2.91 2.42 28.14
C ILE A 156 2.55 1.90 26.75
N LEU A 157 3.42 1.11 26.11
CA LEU A 157 3.16 0.53 24.80
C LEU A 157 1.89 -0.34 24.81
N MET A 158 1.76 -1.23 25.79
CA MET A 158 0.59 -2.11 25.91
C MET A 158 -0.69 -1.32 26.16
N ASN A 159 -0.64 -0.30 27.01
CA ASN A 159 -1.79 0.57 27.26
C ASN A 159 -2.22 1.31 25.99
N THR A 160 -1.28 1.87 25.22
CA THR A 160 -1.59 2.51 23.93
C THR A 160 -2.20 1.53 22.92
N LEU A 161 -1.71 0.30 22.83
CA LEU A 161 -2.30 -0.71 21.94
C LEU A 161 -3.72 -1.13 22.39
N ASN A 162 -3.96 -1.27 23.70
CA ASN A 162 -5.29 -1.57 24.24
C ASN A 162 -6.27 -0.41 24.04
N GLU A 163 -5.81 0.83 24.17
CA GLU A 163 -6.57 2.03 23.84
C GLU A 163 -6.94 2.04 22.35
N MET A 164 -5.98 1.74 21.45
CA MET A 164 -6.24 1.61 20.02
C MET A 164 -7.36 0.61 19.72
N GLU A 165 -7.28 -0.58 20.31
CA GLU A 165 -8.29 -1.62 20.15
C GLU A 165 -9.66 -1.15 20.65
N THR A 166 -9.70 -0.51 21.80
CA THR A 166 -10.94 -0.01 22.43
C THR A 166 -11.57 1.12 21.61
N GLU A 167 -10.76 2.06 21.14
CA GLU A 167 -11.18 3.17 20.26
C GLU A 167 -11.72 2.65 18.92
N MET A 168 -11.05 1.66 18.32
CA MET A 168 -11.50 0.99 17.11
C MET A 168 -12.86 0.30 17.30
N LYS A 169 -13.04 -0.45 18.40
CA LYS A 169 -14.32 -1.11 18.72
C LYS A 169 -15.45 -0.11 18.95
N ASN A 170 -15.15 1.04 19.53
CA ASN A 170 -16.13 2.07 19.86
C ASN A 170 -16.36 3.09 18.73
N GLY A 171 -15.61 3.01 17.62
CA GLY A 171 -15.70 3.92 16.49
C GLY A 171 -15.27 5.37 16.79
N LYS A 172 -14.56 5.59 17.90
CA LYS A 172 -14.08 6.89 18.38
C LYS A 172 -12.57 6.87 18.44
N MET A 173 -11.92 7.32 17.37
CA MET A 173 -10.46 7.47 17.36
C MET A 173 -10.02 8.86 17.79
N SER A 174 -8.95 8.91 18.56
CA SER A 174 -8.22 10.13 18.92
C SER A 174 -7.16 10.49 17.86
N GLU A 175 -7.19 11.73 17.37
CA GLU A 175 -6.15 12.30 16.50
C GLU A 175 -4.77 12.30 17.16
N THR A 176 -4.74 12.46 18.49
CA THR A 176 -3.51 12.64 19.26
C THR A 176 -2.69 11.35 19.34
N ASN A 177 -3.38 10.21 19.39
CA ASN A 177 -2.77 8.90 19.57
C ASN A 177 -2.56 8.16 18.25
N PHE A 178 -3.44 8.36 17.26
CA PHE A 178 -3.44 7.65 15.98
C PHE A 178 -3.57 8.64 14.81
N PRO A 179 -2.61 9.55 14.60
CA PRO A 179 -2.76 10.66 13.68
C PRO A 179 -2.95 10.20 12.22
N LEU A 180 -2.28 9.12 11.79
CA LEU A 180 -2.42 8.61 10.42
C LEU A 180 -3.79 7.98 10.18
N LEU A 181 -4.25 7.16 11.13
CA LEU A 181 -5.54 6.49 11.05
C LEU A 181 -6.71 7.48 11.22
N PHE A 182 -6.58 8.45 12.13
CA PHE A 182 -7.54 9.53 12.31
C PHE A 182 -7.66 10.42 11.06
N GLN A 183 -6.55 10.94 10.54
CA GLN A 183 -6.56 11.79 9.33
C GLN A 183 -7.19 11.09 8.14
N LYS A 184 -7.02 9.77 8.00
CA LYS A 184 -7.61 9.03 6.89
C LYS A 184 -9.05 8.60 7.14
N ILE A 185 -9.45 8.26 8.36
CA ILE A 185 -10.87 8.02 8.68
C ILE A 185 -11.67 9.30 8.51
N GLU A 186 -11.16 10.44 8.98
CA GLU A 186 -11.75 11.75 8.70
C GLU A 186 -11.69 12.07 7.21
N GLY A 187 -10.58 11.78 6.54
CA GLY A 187 -10.48 11.89 5.09
C GLY A 187 -11.50 11.02 4.35
N LEU A 188 -11.80 9.81 4.81
CA LEU A 188 -12.80 8.91 4.24
C LEU A 188 -14.20 9.41 4.57
N ARG A 189 -14.49 9.84 5.80
CA ARG A 189 -15.77 10.45 6.20
C ARG A 189 -16.10 11.69 5.38
N ASN A 190 -15.10 12.56 5.17
CA ASN A 190 -15.23 13.80 4.41
C ASN A 190 -15.26 13.55 2.89
N ASN A 191 -14.55 12.54 2.39
CA ASN A 191 -14.51 12.19 0.96
C ASN A 191 -15.52 11.12 0.52
N PHE A 192 -16.29 10.52 1.43
CA PHE A 192 -17.41 9.64 1.07
C PHE A 192 -18.46 10.37 0.21
N HIS A 193 -18.41 11.71 0.16
CA HIS A 193 -19.21 12.50 -0.75
C HIS A 193 -18.51 13.04 -2.00
N ARG A 194 -17.16 13.05 -2.10
CA ARG A 194 -16.48 13.60 -3.28
C ARG A 194 -15.26 12.78 -3.76
N ASP A 195 -14.12 12.69 -3.08
CA ASP A 195 -12.88 12.54 -3.87
C ASP A 195 -12.08 11.23 -3.85
N CYS A 196 -12.57 10.10 -3.29
CA CYS A 196 -11.82 8.82 -3.34
C CYS A 196 -12.37 7.76 -4.32
N LEU A 197 -13.53 8.01 -4.93
CA LEU A 197 -14.02 7.31 -6.13
C LEU A 197 -13.73 8.08 -7.44
N LEU A 198 -13.25 9.33 -7.36
CA LEU A 198 -13.22 10.26 -8.50
C LEU A 198 -11.92 10.33 -9.32
N ILE A 199 -10.91 9.46 -9.09
CA ILE A 199 -9.80 9.32 -10.06
C ILE A 199 -10.10 8.18 -11.06
N GLY A 200 -11.35 8.08 -11.51
CA GLY A 200 -11.81 7.10 -12.49
C GLY A 200 -12.61 7.69 -13.65
N ASP A 201 -13.34 8.80 -13.41
CA ASP A 201 -14.29 9.32 -14.39
C ASP A 201 -13.81 10.58 -15.13
N ASP A 202 -12.86 11.33 -14.59
CA ASP A 202 -12.37 12.55 -15.23
C ASP A 202 -11.45 12.29 -16.44
N CYS A 203 -10.84 11.10 -16.52
CA CYS A 203 -10.08 10.69 -17.71
C CYS A 203 -10.98 10.22 -18.87
N LEU A 204 -12.23 9.81 -18.62
CA LEU A 204 -13.17 9.37 -19.67
C LEU A 204 -14.09 10.48 -20.18
N ARG A 205 -14.22 11.61 -19.46
CA ARG A 205 -14.95 12.79 -19.98
C ARG A 205 -14.13 13.62 -20.96
N LYS A 206 -12.80 13.66 -20.83
CA LYS A 206 -11.93 14.40 -21.77
C LYS A 206 -11.71 13.69 -23.12
N THR A 207 -11.98 12.40 -23.23
CA THR A 207 -11.92 11.68 -24.52
C THR A 207 -13.19 11.87 -25.36
N LYS A 208 -14.37 12.08 -24.73
CA LYS A 208 -15.61 12.41 -25.47
C LYS A 208 -15.62 13.83 -26.05
N SER A 209 -14.92 14.79 -25.45
CA SER A 209 -14.78 16.13 -26.00
C SER A 209 -13.86 16.21 -27.23
N HIS A 210 -12.94 15.25 -27.41
CA HIS A 210 -12.11 15.18 -28.61
C HIS A 210 -12.76 14.42 -29.77
N SER A 211 -13.63 13.44 -29.50
CA SER A 211 -14.41 12.78 -30.57
C SER A 211 -15.51 13.70 -31.14
N GLN A 212 -16.13 14.56 -30.33
CA GLN A 212 -17.08 15.58 -30.83
C GLN A 212 -16.40 16.78 -31.51
N ALA A 213 -15.12 17.05 -31.22
CA ALA A 213 -14.34 18.06 -31.94
C ALA A 213 -13.91 17.59 -33.34
N GLN A 214 -13.76 16.28 -33.57
CA GLN A 214 -13.41 15.75 -34.89
C GLN A 214 -14.62 15.62 -35.84
N GLU A 215 -15.84 15.39 -35.34
CA GLU A 215 -17.06 15.40 -36.18
C GLU A 215 -17.48 16.81 -36.63
N ASN A 216 -17.13 17.85 -35.88
CA ASN A 216 -17.41 19.25 -36.25
C ASN A 216 -16.39 19.85 -37.23
N ILE A 217 -15.23 19.21 -37.43
CA ILE A 217 -14.24 19.65 -38.42
C ILE A 217 -14.53 19.03 -39.80
N THR A 218 -15.09 17.81 -39.84
CA THR A 218 -15.50 17.17 -41.11
C THR A 218 -16.79 17.74 -41.69
N SER A 219 -17.71 18.26 -40.87
CA SER A 219 -18.93 18.94 -41.36
C SER A 219 -18.68 20.35 -41.91
N PHE A 220 -17.58 21.00 -41.51
CA PHE A 220 -17.19 22.34 -41.99
C PHE A 220 -16.43 22.33 -43.33
N GLN A 221 -15.90 21.18 -43.76
CA GLN A 221 -15.20 21.07 -45.05
C GLN A 221 -16.13 20.69 -46.21
N THR A 222 -17.35 20.20 -45.94
CA THR A 222 -18.32 19.83 -46.98
C THR A 222 -19.18 20.99 -47.52
N THR A 223 -19.16 22.16 -46.90
CA THR A 223 -19.99 23.32 -47.32
C THR A 223 -19.24 24.40 -48.11
N LYS A 224 -17.93 24.27 -48.33
CA LYS A 224 -17.12 25.23 -49.11
C LYS A 224 -16.80 24.84 -50.56
N LYS A 225 -17.52 23.85 -51.12
CA LYS A 225 -17.42 23.47 -52.54
C LYS A 225 -18.81 23.49 -53.22
N LYS A 226 -19.45 24.64 -53.25
CA LYS A 226 -20.54 24.98 -54.20
C LYS A 226 -20.61 26.49 -54.33
N ASN A 227 -19.82 27.02 -55.25
CA ASN A 227 -20.08 28.13 -56.18
C ASN A 227 -18.78 28.44 -56.93
#